data_AF-A0A7S5ABB3-F1
#
_entry.id   AF-A0A7S5ABB3-F1
#
_cell.length_a   1.000
_cell.length_b   1.000
_cell.length_c   1.000
_cell.angle_alpha   90.00
_cell.angle_beta   90.00
_cell.angle_gamma   90.00
#
_symmetry.space_group_name_H-M   'P 1'
#
loop_
_entity.id
_entity.type
_entity.pdbx_description
1 polymer ?
#
loop_
_entity_poly.entity_id
_entity_poly.type
_entity_poly.pdbx_seq_one_letter_code
_entity_poly.pdbx_strand_id
1 'polypeptide(L)'
;AALFHLITHAYSKALLFLGSGSVIHSMEPLVGYSPDKSQNIVLMGGLRKYVPITRTTFLWGTLSLCGIPPLACFWSKDEILSNSWLYSPFFGIIASFTAGLTGFYMFRIYLLTFDGYLRVCFQNYSNTKEGSLYSISLWGKRIPKRVNRDFFLSTMKSEVSLFSQ
;
A
#
# COMPACT_ATOMS: atom_id res chain seq x y z
N ALA A 1 16.86 -23.27 -14.05
CA ALA A 1 16.76 -21.88 -13.57
C ALA A 1 15.83 -20.92 -14.37
N ALA A 2 16.21 -20.44 -15.57
CA ALA A 2 15.65 -19.21 -16.15
C ALA A 2 14.14 -19.23 -16.52
N LEU A 3 13.65 -20.27 -17.21
CA LEU A 3 12.22 -20.39 -17.56
C LEU A 3 11.33 -20.51 -16.32
N PHE A 4 11.77 -21.30 -15.33
CA PHE A 4 11.07 -21.44 -14.06
C PHE A 4 11.04 -20.12 -13.27
N HIS A 5 12.15 -19.36 -13.30
CA HIS A 5 12.20 -18.01 -12.75
C HIS A 5 11.20 -17.07 -13.45
N LEU A 6 11.11 -17.10 -14.79
CA LEU A 6 10.17 -16.27 -15.55
C LEU A 6 8.71 -16.54 -15.15
N ILE A 7 8.33 -17.81 -15.04
CA ILE A 7 6.97 -18.21 -14.64
C ILE A 7 6.66 -17.74 -13.21
N THR A 8 7.53 -18.06 -12.25
CA THR A 8 7.33 -17.68 -10.84
C THR A 8 7.35 -16.16 -10.64
N HIS A 9 8.18 -15.45 -11.39
CA HIS A 9 8.21 -13.99 -11.44
C HIS A 9 6.92 -13.41 -12.01
N ALA A 10 6.38 -13.97 -13.10
CA ALA A 10 5.12 -13.52 -13.71
C ALA A 10 3.95 -13.63 -12.72
N TYR A 11 3.80 -14.76 -12.03
CA TYR A 11 2.77 -14.92 -11.00
C TYR A 11 2.94 -13.92 -9.84
N SER A 12 4.17 -13.75 -9.36
CA SER A 12 4.45 -12.81 -8.26
C SER A 12 4.12 -11.37 -8.65
N LYS A 13 4.48 -10.95 -9.87
CA LYS A 13 4.13 -9.63 -10.39
C LYS A 13 2.63 -9.46 -10.59
N ALA A 14 1.93 -10.47 -11.13
CA ALA A 14 0.49 -10.43 -11.31
C ALA A 14 -0.23 -10.22 -9.97
N LEU A 15 0.17 -10.94 -8.92
CA LEU A 15 -0.37 -10.75 -7.55
C LEU A 15 -0.14 -9.34 -7.02
N LEU A 16 1.06 -8.78 -7.21
CA LEU A 16 1.39 -7.41 -6.77
C LEU A 16 0.57 -6.36 -7.52
N PHE A 17 0.42 -6.48 -8.84
CA PHE A 17 -0.36 -5.54 -9.64
C PHE A 17 -1.85 -5.62 -9.29
N LEU A 18 -2.42 -6.82 -9.21
CA LEU A 18 -3.82 -7.00 -8.85
C LEU A 18 -4.10 -6.53 -7.41
N GLY A 19 -3.18 -6.83 -6.47
CA GLY A 19 -3.25 -6.32 -5.10
C GLY A 19 -3.17 -4.79 -5.05
N SER A 20 -2.29 -4.17 -5.85
CA SER A 20 -2.19 -2.71 -5.92
C SER A 20 -3.46 -2.06 -6.50
N GLY A 21 -4.09 -2.68 -7.51
CA GLY A 21 -5.36 -2.21 -8.06
C GLY A 21 -6.49 -2.28 -7.03
N SER A 22 -6.56 -3.35 -6.24
CA SER A 22 -7.48 -3.47 -5.11
C SER A 22 -7.25 -2.37 -4.05
N VAL A 23 -5.99 -2.04 -3.76
CA VAL A 23 -5.64 -0.94 -2.83
C VAL A 23 -6.07 0.43 -3.37
N ILE A 24 -5.79 0.72 -4.65
CA ILE A 24 -6.17 1.98 -5.29
C ILE A 24 -7.69 2.16 -5.29
N HIS A 25 -8.42 1.11 -5.65
CA HIS A 25 -9.89 1.13 -5.62
C HIS A 25 -10.43 1.32 -4.20
N SER A 26 -9.77 0.74 -3.19
CA SER A 26 -10.13 0.93 -1.78
C SER A 26 -9.84 2.35 -1.27
N MET A 27 -8.93 3.09 -1.91
CA MET A 27 -8.59 4.48 -1.57
C MET A 27 -9.51 5.51 -2.22
N GLU A 28 -10.16 5.15 -3.32
CA GLU A 28 -11.03 6.05 -4.10
C GLU A 28 -12.17 6.68 -3.26
N PRO A 29 -12.89 5.94 -2.38
CA PRO A 29 -13.92 6.53 -1.50
C PRO A 29 -13.36 7.46 -0.42
N LEU A 30 -12.08 7.32 -0.04
CA LEU A 30 -11.44 8.07 1.04
C LEU A 30 -10.81 9.38 0.55
N VAL A 31 -10.27 9.37 -0.66
CA VAL A 31 -9.46 10.45 -1.24
C VAL A 31 -10.24 11.22 -2.33
N GLY A 32 -11.29 10.62 -2.87
CA GLY A 32 -12.03 11.12 -4.03
C GLY A 32 -11.43 10.64 -5.36
N TYR A 33 -12.21 10.77 -6.43
CA TYR A 33 -11.83 10.32 -7.76
C TYR A 33 -10.78 11.24 -8.38
N SER A 34 -9.50 10.96 -8.11
CA SER A 34 -8.36 11.60 -8.75
C SER A 34 -7.20 10.60 -8.79
N PRO A 35 -6.72 10.21 -9.99
CA PRO A 35 -5.67 9.19 -10.12
C PRO A 35 -4.39 9.60 -9.42
N ASP A 36 -4.04 10.89 -9.45
CA ASP A 36 -2.82 11.42 -8.83
C ASP A 36 -2.83 11.30 -7.31
N LYS A 37 -4.02 11.33 -6.69
CA LYS A 37 -4.16 11.24 -5.24
C LYS A 37 -4.34 9.80 -4.75
N SER A 38 -5.16 9.00 -5.44
CA SER A 38 -5.44 7.61 -5.04
C SER A 38 -4.24 6.69 -5.23
N GLN A 39 -3.33 6.99 -6.16
CA GLN A 39 -2.11 6.22 -6.41
C GLN A 39 -0.89 6.70 -5.61
N ASN A 40 -1.01 7.82 -4.90
CA ASN A 40 0.11 8.38 -4.15
C ASN A 40 0.36 7.59 -2.85
N ILE A 41 1.44 6.80 -2.83
CA ILE A 41 1.83 5.96 -1.69
C ILE A 41 2.13 6.79 -0.42
N VAL A 42 2.51 8.06 -0.57
CA VAL A 42 2.72 8.97 0.58
C VAL A 42 1.40 9.26 1.30
N LEU A 43 0.28 9.26 0.60
CA LEU A 43 -1.05 9.44 1.21
C LEU A 43 -1.61 8.13 1.78
N MET A 44 -1.10 6.98 1.32
CA MET A 44 -1.49 5.67 1.81
C MET A 44 -1.01 5.40 3.24
N GLY A 45 -1.44 4.28 3.83
CA GLY A 45 -1.03 3.83 5.16
C GLY A 45 -2.20 3.31 6.00
N GLY A 46 -1.94 2.31 6.85
CA GLY A 46 -2.95 1.79 7.79
C GLY A 46 -4.08 0.97 7.17
N LEU A 47 -3.92 0.48 5.94
CA LEU A 47 -4.96 -0.27 5.23
C LEU A 47 -5.13 -1.72 5.73
N ARG A 48 -4.29 -2.17 6.68
CA ARG A 48 -4.33 -3.51 7.28
C ARG A 48 -5.73 -3.95 7.73
N LYS A 49 -6.49 -3.05 8.36
CA LYS A 49 -7.80 -3.38 8.95
C LYS A 49 -8.92 -3.44 7.92
N TYR A 50 -8.79 -2.69 6.81
CA TYR A 50 -9.84 -2.54 5.82
C TYR A 50 -9.76 -3.60 4.71
N VAL A 51 -8.55 -4.00 4.32
CA VAL A 51 -8.32 -4.97 3.23
C VAL A 51 -7.41 -6.13 3.65
N PRO A 52 -7.85 -6.99 4.59
CA PRO A 52 -7.01 -8.05 5.14
C PRO A 52 -6.61 -9.11 4.10
N ILE A 53 -7.49 -9.41 3.14
CA ILE A 53 -7.23 -10.38 2.07
C ILE A 53 -6.17 -9.82 1.10
N THR A 54 -6.33 -8.57 0.66
CA THR A 54 -5.35 -7.91 -0.21
C THR A 54 -3.99 -7.78 0.46
N ARG A 55 -3.95 -7.56 1.79
CA ARG A 55 -2.70 -7.54 2.56
C ARG A 55 -1.96 -8.88 2.48
N THR A 56 -2.64 -10.00 2.73
CA THR A 56 -1.98 -11.30 2.75
C THR A 56 -1.51 -11.68 1.36
N THR A 57 -2.32 -11.50 0.32
CA THR A 57 -1.92 -11.80 -1.07
C THR A 57 -0.77 -10.93 -1.54
N PHE A 58 -0.78 -9.63 -1.21
CA PHE A 58 0.32 -8.72 -1.52
C PHE A 58 1.60 -9.11 -0.76
N LEU A 59 1.48 -9.50 0.52
CA LEU A 59 2.61 -9.99 1.32
C LEU A 59 3.22 -11.24 0.66
N TRP A 60 2.41 -12.25 0.31
CA TRP A 60 2.90 -13.44 -0.40
C TRP A 60 3.57 -13.09 -1.74
N GLY A 61 3.02 -12.13 -2.50
CA GLY A 61 3.64 -11.60 -3.71
C GLY A 61 5.02 -10.96 -3.46
N THR A 62 5.15 -10.13 -2.40
CA THR A 62 6.43 -9.49 -2.04
C THR A 62 7.47 -10.48 -1.52
N LEU A 63 7.07 -11.44 -0.67
CA LEU A 63 7.97 -12.48 -0.16
C LEU A 63 8.46 -13.36 -1.32
N SER A 64 7.58 -13.67 -2.27
CA SER A 64 7.92 -14.46 -3.45
C SER A 64 8.93 -13.70 -4.31
N LEU A 65 8.69 -12.43 -4.61
CA LEU A 65 9.61 -11.63 -5.42
C LEU A 65 10.98 -11.39 -4.73
N CYS A 66 10.99 -11.26 -3.40
CA CYS A 66 12.21 -11.19 -2.62
C CYS A 66 13.03 -12.49 -2.73
N GLY A 67 12.36 -13.64 -2.88
CA GLY A 67 12.98 -14.95 -2.93
C GLY A 67 13.32 -15.44 -1.54
N ILE A 68 12.35 -15.53 -0.64
CA ILE A 68 12.57 -16.03 0.73
C ILE A 68 12.46 -17.58 0.69
N PRO A 69 13.26 -18.31 1.49
CA PRO A 69 13.42 -19.77 1.43
C PRO A 69 12.17 -20.67 1.31
N PRO A 70 10.98 -20.35 1.88
CA PRO A 70 9.82 -21.21 1.69
C PRO A 70 9.16 -21.09 0.32
N LEU A 71 9.59 -20.16 -0.56
CA LEU A 71 8.90 -19.84 -1.81
C LEU A 71 9.67 -20.30 -3.06
N ALA A 72 8.93 -20.71 -4.09
CA ALA A 72 9.47 -21.24 -5.34
C ALA A 72 10.46 -20.29 -6.05
N CYS A 73 10.30 -18.98 -5.88
CA CYS A 73 11.18 -17.97 -6.45
C CYS A 73 12.57 -17.95 -5.80
N PHE A 74 12.73 -18.42 -4.55
CA PHE A 74 14.05 -18.57 -3.92
C PHE A 74 14.91 -19.57 -4.69
N TRP A 75 14.38 -20.77 -4.92
CA TRP A 75 15.09 -21.85 -5.61
C TRP A 75 15.54 -21.43 -7.02
N SER A 76 14.67 -20.72 -7.75
CA SER A 76 15.00 -20.26 -9.10
C SER A 76 16.05 -19.14 -9.11
N LYS A 77 15.97 -18.21 -8.16
CA LYS A 77 16.85 -17.06 -8.05
C LYS A 77 18.22 -17.45 -7.49
N ASP A 78 18.28 -18.38 -6.55
CA ASP A 78 19.51 -18.94 -5.98
C ASP A 78 20.29 -19.74 -7.02
N GLU A 79 19.62 -20.53 -7.86
CA GLU A 79 20.26 -21.26 -8.96
C GLU A 79 20.92 -20.27 -9.97
N ILE A 80 20.26 -19.15 -10.28
CA ILE A 80 20.84 -18.09 -11.14
C ILE A 80 22.03 -17.42 -10.45
N LEU A 81 21.91 -17.15 -9.14
CA LEU A 81 22.97 -16.53 -8.36
C LEU A 81 24.20 -17.44 -8.30
N SER A 82 24.01 -18.71 -7.97
CA SER A 82 25.07 -19.73 -7.90
C SER A 82 25.82 -19.84 -9.23
N ASN A 83 25.10 -19.91 -10.35
CA ASN A 83 25.72 -19.89 -11.68
C ASN A 83 26.51 -18.60 -11.96
N SER A 84 26.05 -17.45 -11.42
CA SER A 84 26.75 -16.17 -11.54
C SER A 84 28.06 -16.16 -10.75
N TRP A 85 28.06 -16.73 -9.55
CA TRP A 85 29.27 -16.90 -8.72
C TRP A 85 30.29 -17.84 -9.37
N LEU A 86 29.83 -18.92 -10.03
CA LEU A 86 30.68 -19.83 -10.78
C LEU A 86 31.33 -19.18 -12.00
N TYR A 87 30.63 -18.23 -12.64
CA TYR A 87 31.17 -17.51 -13.80
C TYR A 87 32.22 -16.47 -13.39
N SER A 88 31.89 -15.59 -12.45
CA SER A 88 32.83 -14.61 -11.91
C SER A 88 32.35 -14.06 -10.57
N PRO A 89 33.24 -13.98 -9.55
CA PRO A 89 32.86 -13.47 -8.23
C PRO A 89 32.37 -12.02 -8.26
N PHE A 90 32.88 -11.20 -9.19
CA PHE A 90 32.42 -9.81 -9.36
C PHE A 90 30.94 -9.75 -9.78
N PHE A 91 30.54 -10.60 -10.71
CA PHE A 91 29.16 -10.68 -11.18
C PHE A 91 28.23 -11.25 -10.10
N GLY A 92 28.71 -12.23 -9.33
CA GLY A 92 28.00 -12.78 -8.16
C GLY A 92 27.71 -11.72 -7.08
N ILE A 93 28.68 -10.85 -6.77
CA ILE A 93 28.50 -9.74 -5.80
C ILE A 93 27.44 -8.76 -6.29
N ILE A 94 27.52 -8.33 -7.56
CA ILE A 94 26.55 -7.38 -8.13
C ILE A 94 25.14 -8.00 -8.17
N ALA A 95 25.03 -9.26 -8.57
CA ALA A 95 23.75 -9.98 -8.61
C ALA A 95 23.14 -10.11 -7.20
N SER A 96 23.95 -10.44 -6.19
CA SER A 96 23.52 -10.56 -4.79
C SER A 96 23.06 -9.22 -4.23
N PHE A 97 23.82 -8.15 -4.47
CA PHE A 97 23.45 -6.80 -4.06
C PHE A 97 22.14 -6.35 -4.72
N THR A 98 21.98 -6.60 -6.02
CA THR A 98 20.75 -6.28 -6.77
C THR A 98 19.54 -7.07 -6.24
N ALA A 99 19.73 -8.34 -5.90
CA ALA A 99 18.69 -9.16 -5.28
C ALA A 99 18.26 -8.61 -3.92
N GLY A 100 19.22 -8.16 -3.09
CA GLY A 100 18.97 -7.52 -1.80
C GLY A 100 18.24 -6.18 -1.92
N LEU A 101 18.67 -5.30 -2.84
CA LEU A 101 17.97 -4.04 -3.15
C LEU A 101 16.53 -4.30 -3.57
N THR A 102 16.30 -5.37 -4.34
CA THR A 102 14.97 -5.77 -4.78
C THR A 102 14.05 -6.13 -3.63
N GLY A 103 14.55 -6.91 -2.68
CA GLY A 103 13.82 -7.21 -1.45
C GLY A 103 13.52 -5.93 -0.65
N PHE A 104 14.51 -5.05 -0.51
CA PHE A 104 14.39 -3.82 0.27
C PHE A 104 13.29 -2.89 -0.25
N TYR A 105 13.30 -2.55 -1.54
CA TYR A 105 12.32 -1.60 -2.07
C TYR A 105 10.90 -2.20 -2.08
N MET A 106 10.76 -3.51 -2.28
CA MET A 106 9.46 -4.19 -2.26
C MET A 106 8.88 -4.24 -0.84
N PHE A 107 9.70 -4.56 0.14
CA PHE A 107 9.30 -4.55 1.54
C PHE A 107 8.94 -3.13 2.02
N ARG A 108 9.69 -2.11 1.57
CA ARG A 108 9.36 -0.70 1.84
C ARG A 108 7.97 -0.33 1.34
N ILE A 109 7.60 -0.72 0.11
CA ILE A 109 6.27 -0.45 -0.45
C ILE A 109 5.18 -1.16 0.36
N TYR A 110 5.41 -2.41 0.77
CA TYR A 110 4.46 -3.15 1.60
C TYR A 110 4.18 -2.45 2.94
N LEU A 111 5.25 -2.12 3.68
CA LEU A 111 5.11 -1.43 4.96
C LEU A 111 4.45 -0.07 4.81
N LEU A 112 4.83 0.70 3.79
CA LEU A 112 4.31 2.05 3.59
C LEU A 112 2.81 2.08 3.23
N THR A 113 2.34 1.03 2.56
CA THR A 113 0.94 0.87 2.12
C THR A 113 0.04 0.33 3.23
N PHE A 114 0.44 -0.76 3.88
CA PHE A 114 -0.44 -1.49 4.80
C PHE A 114 -0.24 -1.15 6.27
N ASP A 115 1.00 -0.85 6.67
CA ASP A 115 1.33 -0.52 8.05
C ASP A 115 1.37 1.02 8.24
N GLY A 116 1.34 1.47 9.50
CA GLY A 116 1.22 2.88 9.87
C GLY A 116 -0.22 3.38 10.00
N TYR A 117 -0.38 4.71 9.98
CA TYR A 117 -1.66 5.39 10.10
C TYR A 117 -2.09 5.98 8.76
N LEU A 118 -3.40 6.14 8.57
CA LEU A 118 -3.97 6.68 7.34
C LEU A 118 -3.64 8.18 7.23
N ARG A 119 -2.72 8.53 6.31
CA ARG A 119 -2.15 9.89 6.21
C ARG A 119 -3.07 10.90 5.50
N VAL A 120 -4.09 10.43 4.77
CA VAL A 120 -5.11 11.28 4.11
C VAL A 120 -5.84 12.18 5.09
N CYS A 121 -6.28 11.65 6.25
CA CYS A 121 -7.00 12.45 7.25
C CYS A 121 -6.14 13.59 7.81
N PHE A 122 -4.83 13.38 7.95
CA PHE A 122 -3.92 14.40 8.45
C PHE A 122 -3.73 15.55 7.45
N GLN A 123 -3.60 15.24 6.15
CA GLN A 123 -3.46 16.24 5.09
C GLN A 123 -4.71 17.11 4.92
N ASN A 124 -5.90 16.49 5.01
CA ASN A 124 -7.16 17.23 4.96
C ASN A 124 -7.37 18.06 6.23
N TYR A 125 -6.96 17.57 7.41
CA TYR A 125 -7.03 18.33 8.66
C TYR A 125 -6.08 19.55 8.66
N SER A 126 -4.85 19.41 8.14
CA SER A 126 -3.92 20.53 8.01
C SER A 126 -4.38 21.56 6.98
N ASN A 127 -4.84 21.12 5.79
CA ASN A 127 -5.43 22.02 4.79
C ASN A 127 -6.68 22.75 5.31
N THR A 128 -7.50 22.09 6.13
CA THR A 128 -8.67 22.74 6.74
C THR A 128 -8.27 23.78 7.79
N LYS A 129 -7.18 23.55 8.54
CA LYS A 129 -6.63 24.56 9.46
C LYS A 129 -6.09 25.78 8.72
N GLU A 130 -5.40 25.60 7.60
CA GLU A 130 -4.91 26.74 6.79
C GLU A 130 -6.04 27.44 6.00
N GLY A 131 -7.06 26.70 5.55
CA GLY A 131 -8.25 27.26 4.90
C GLY A 131 -9.23 27.96 5.85
N SER A 132 -9.22 27.65 7.16
CA SER A 132 -10.07 28.32 8.15
C SER A 132 -9.70 29.77 8.43
N LEU A 133 -8.53 30.23 7.94
CA LEU A 133 -8.06 31.62 8.08
C LEU A 133 -8.34 32.50 6.85
N TYR A 134 -8.96 31.97 5.80
CA TYR A 134 -9.29 32.73 4.58
C TYR A 134 -10.76 32.57 4.17
N SER A 135 -11.70 32.86 5.07
CA SER A 135 -13.07 33.15 4.64
C SER A 135 -13.78 34.13 5.58
N ILE A 136 -13.15 35.28 5.85
CA ILE A 136 -13.91 36.49 6.17
C ILE A 136 -13.96 37.30 4.89
N SER A 137 -14.96 37.03 4.04
CA SER A 137 -15.27 37.97 2.96
C SER A 137 -15.88 39.20 3.62
N LEU A 138 -15.13 40.28 3.67
CA LEU A 138 -15.50 41.55 4.30
C LEU A 138 -16.59 42.30 3.52
N TRP A 139 -17.06 41.75 2.40
CA TRP A 139 -18.12 42.32 1.58
C TRP A 139 -19.26 41.32 1.44
N GLY A 140 -20.41 41.67 2.03
CA GLY A 140 -21.49 40.75 2.34
C GLY A 140 -22.22 40.16 1.14
N LYS A 141 -22.45 38.85 1.22
CA LYS A 141 -23.73 38.20 0.86
C LYS A 141 -23.81 36.85 1.56
N ARG A 142 -24.77 36.72 2.49
CA ARG A 142 -25.15 35.43 3.10
C ARG A 142 -25.89 34.59 2.06
N ILE A 143 -25.48 33.33 1.88
CA ILE A 143 -26.37 32.24 1.48
C ILE A 143 -26.00 31.00 2.31
N PRO A 144 -26.94 30.35 3.02
CA PRO A 144 -26.66 29.20 3.84
C PRO A 144 -26.73 27.91 3.01
N LYS A 145 -25.82 26.95 3.25
CA LYS A 145 -26.11 25.54 2.95
C LYS A 145 -25.51 24.63 4.01
N ARG A 146 -26.44 24.21 4.88
CA ARG A 146 -26.37 23.19 5.92
C ARG A 146 -25.74 21.90 5.37
N VAL A 147 -24.49 21.61 5.74
CA VAL A 147 -23.92 20.28 5.58
C VAL A 147 -24.39 19.48 6.78
N ASN A 148 -25.31 18.56 6.54
CA ASN A 148 -25.86 17.67 7.55
C ASN A 148 -24.75 16.77 8.10
N ARG A 149 -24.46 16.89 9.39
CA ARG A 149 -23.35 16.21 10.09
C ARG A 149 -23.85 14.99 10.87
N ASP A 150 -25.02 14.46 10.49
CA ASP A 150 -25.74 13.45 11.28
C ASP A 150 -25.57 12.02 10.74
N PHE A 151 -24.95 11.81 9.57
CA PHE A 151 -24.81 10.45 9.02
C PHE A 151 -23.58 9.68 9.52
N PHE A 152 -22.55 10.37 10.04
CA PHE A 152 -21.31 9.71 10.46
C PHE A 152 -21.27 9.36 11.96
N LEU A 153 -22.22 9.90 12.76
CA LEU A 153 -22.20 9.75 14.21
C LEU A 153 -23.09 8.61 14.74
N SER A 154 -23.88 7.95 13.88
CA SER A 154 -24.80 6.88 14.30
C SER A 154 -24.18 5.48 14.34
N THR A 155 -23.13 5.20 13.56
CA THR A 155 -22.53 3.84 13.49
C THR A 155 -21.51 3.54 14.59
N MET A 156 -21.14 4.51 15.44
CA MET A 156 -20.17 4.27 16.53
C MET A 156 -20.80 4.06 17.91
N LYS A 157 -22.13 4.09 18.06
CA LYS A 157 -22.81 3.86 19.35
C LYS A 157 -23.50 2.49 19.48
N SER A 158 -23.60 1.68 18.43
CA SER A 158 -24.40 0.44 18.47
C SER A 158 -23.64 -0.86 18.75
N GLU A 159 -22.31 -0.88 18.80
CA GLU A 159 -21.55 -2.13 19.05
C GLU A 159 -21.07 -2.35 20.50
N VAL A 160 -21.25 -1.38 21.41
CA VAL A 160 -20.68 -1.48 22.78
C VAL A 160 -21.70 -1.92 23.83
N SER A 161 -22.91 -2.34 23.46
CA SER A 161 -23.98 -2.69 24.42
C SER A 161 -24.55 -4.11 24.30
N LEU A 162 -23.85 -5.07 23.68
CA LEU A 162 -24.35 -6.46 23.51
C LEU A 162 -23.60 -7.55 24.30
N PHE A 163 -22.80 -7.19 25.31
CA PHE A 163 -22.25 -8.16 26.27
C PHE A 163 -22.36 -7.65 27.71
N SER A 164 -23.58 -7.71 28.25
CA SER A 164 -23.81 -7.75 29.70
C SER A 164 -25.27 -8.11 29.98
N GLN A 165 -25.60 -9.40 29.89
CA GLN A 165 -26.55 -10.04 30.80
C GLN A 165 -26.24 -11.52 30.89
#